data_AF-A0A9J6GFU8-F1
#
_entry.id   AF-A0A9J6GFU8-F1
#
_cell.length_a   1.000
_cell.length_b   1.000
_cell.length_c   1.000
_cell.angle_alpha   90.00
_cell.angle_beta   90.00
_cell.angle_gamma   90.00
#
_symmetry.space_group_name_H-M   'P 1'
#
loop_
_entity.id
_entity.type
_entity.pdbx_description
1 polymer ?
#
loop_
_entity_poly.entity_id
_entity_poly.type
_entity_poly.pdbx_seq_one_letter_code
_entity_poly.pdbx_strand_id
1 'polypeptide(L)'
;MGARREDYLAAAPYHSFIHVDDFASSKELAECLLLLIRDRTLYSEYFHWKGTGEFVSTYFWCRLCAMLHAPPPSRGGRTRDVSQWWTEGACTAAKKPPALQLFTRAN
;
A
#
# COMPACT_ATOMS: atom_id res chain seq x y z
N MET A 1 -10.53 4.36 -11.53
CA MET A 1 -10.16 4.38 -10.08
C MET A 1 -8.64 4.28 -9.99
N GLY A 2 -7.97 5.11 -9.18
CA GLY A 2 -6.49 5.16 -9.16
C GLY A 2 -5.94 6.28 -10.05
N ALA A 3 -4.65 6.16 -10.43
CA ALA A 3 -4.00 7.07 -11.38
C ALA A 3 -4.56 6.86 -12.81
N ARG A 4 -4.13 7.69 -13.79
CA ARG A 4 -4.57 7.47 -15.17
C ARG A 4 -3.89 6.23 -15.74
N ARG A 5 -4.52 5.59 -16.72
CA ARG A 5 -3.98 4.42 -17.40
C ARG A 5 -2.58 4.67 -17.97
N GLU A 6 -2.37 5.87 -18.53
CA GLU A 6 -1.08 6.30 -19.07
C GLU A 6 0.03 6.31 -18.01
N ASP A 7 -0.30 6.69 -16.77
CA ASP A 7 0.67 6.71 -15.66
C ASP A 7 1.13 5.29 -15.33
N TYR A 8 0.21 4.33 -15.34
CA TYR A 8 0.55 2.92 -15.14
C TYR A 8 1.37 2.36 -16.30
N LEU A 9 1.04 2.70 -17.56
CA LEU A 9 1.84 2.26 -18.71
C LEU A 9 3.28 2.80 -18.68
N ALA A 10 3.48 4.01 -18.15
CA ALA A 10 4.80 4.62 -18.04
C ALA A 10 5.65 4.01 -16.91
N ALA A 11 5.02 3.52 -15.84
CA ALA A 11 5.72 3.07 -14.63
C ALA A 11 5.76 1.55 -14.46
N ALA A 12 4.73 0.83 -14.88
CA ALA A 12 4.60 -0.61 -14.69
C ALA A 12 5.19 -1.39 -15.87
N PRO A 13 5.68 -2.62 -15.64
CA PRO A 13 6.10 -3.49 -16.73
C PRO A 13 4.97 -3.75 -17.74
N TYR A 14 5.36 -3.96 -19.00
CA TYR A 14 4.39 -4.24 -20.06
C TYR A 14 3.56 -5.50 -19.74
N HIS A 15 2.24 -5.42 -19.97
CA HIS A 15 1.27 -6.48 -19.65
C HIS A 15 1.23 -6.93 -18.17
N SER A 16 1.68 -6.12 -17.20
CA SER A 16 1.71 -6.54 -15.79
C SER A 16 0.50 -6.16 -14.93
N PHE A 17 -0.47 -5.44 -15.49
CA PHE A 17 -1.59 -4.91 -14.71
C PHE A 17 -2.89 -4.88 -15.52
N ILE A 18 -3.99 -4.72 -14.78
CA ILE A 18 -5.34 -4.59 -15.30
C ILE A 18 -5.86 -3.23 -14.86
N HIS A 19 -6.20 -2.35 -15.81
CA HIS A 19 -6.75 -1.05 -15.46
C HIS A 19 -8.27 -1.12 -15.33
N VAL A 20 -8.84 -0.49 -14.29
CA VAL A 20 -10.30 -0.53 -14.05
C VAL A 20 -11.07 0.12 -15.20
N ASP A 21 -10.51 1.17 -15.80
CA ASP A 21 -11.15 1.92 -16.88
C ASP A 21 -11.02 1.22 -18.25
N ASP A 22 -10.35 0.06 -18.33
CA ASP A 22 -10.34 -0.78 -19.54
C ASP A 22 -11.65 -1.55 -19.73
N PHE A 23 -12.53 -1.55 -18.72
CA PHE A 23 -13.81 -2.25 -18.72
C PHE A 23 -14.96 -1.26 -18.73
N ALA A 24 -16.04 -1.60 -19.44
CA ALA A 24 -17.22 -0.73 -19.51
C ALA A 24 -18.01 -0.74 -18.18
N SER A 25 -17.84 -1.78 -17.35
CA SER A 25 -18.52 -1.89 -16.06
C SER A 25 -17.74 -2.71 -15.03
N SER A 26 -18.06 -2.51 -13.75
CA SER A 26 -17.53 -3.31 -12.65
C SER A 26 -17.90 -4.80 -12.75
N LYS A 27 -19.01 -5.14 -13.41
CA LYS A 27 -19.41 -6.51 -13.67
C LYS A 27 -18.46 -7.22 -14.64
N GLU A 28 -18.09 -6.54 -15.73
CA GLU A 28 -17.17 -7.07 -16.73
C GLU A 28 -15.77 -7.28 -16.14
N LEU A 29 -15.30 -6.35 -15.31
CA LEU A 29 -14.07 -6.53 -14.53
C LEU A 29 -14.16 -7.76 -13.62
N ALA A 30 -15.28 -7.94 -12.90
CA ALA A 30 -15.45 -9.10 -12.03
C ALA A 30 -15.43 -10.43 -12.80
N GLU A 31 -16.04 -10.48 -13.98
CA GLU A 31 -16.02 -11.65 -14.87
C GLU A 31 -14.60 -11.95 -15.37
N CYS A 32 -13.83 -10.92 -15.75
CA CYS A 32 -12.42 -11.06 -16.08
C CYS A 32 -11.60 -11.65 -14.92
N LEU A 33 -11.77 -11.12 -13.70
CA LEU A 33 -11.06 -11.62 -12.52
C LEU A 33 -11.44 -13.08 -12.20
N LEU A 34 -12.71 -13.46 -12.36
CA LEU A 34 -13.15 -14.85 -12.18
C LEU A 34 -12.54 -15.81 -13.21
N LEU A 35 -12.36 -15.36 -14.46
CA LEU A 35 -11.63 -16.13 -15.47
C LEU A 35 -10.17 -16.36 -15.07
N LEU A 36 -9.47 -15.30 -14.65
CA LEU A 36 -8.07 -15.38 -14.22
C LEU A 36 -7.87 -16.29 -12.99
N ILE A 37 -8.83 -16.32 -12.06
CA ILE A 37 -8.77 -17.22 -10.89
C ILE A 37 -8.86 -18.68 -11.32
N ARG A 38 -9.62 -18.99 -12.38
CA ARG A 38 -9.83 -20.36 -12.86
C ARG A 38 -8.68 -20.85 -13.73
N ASP A 39 -8.11 -19.98 -14.54
CA ASP A 39 -7.02 -20.30 -15.46
C ASP A 39 -5.68 -19.73 -14.96
N ARG A 40 -4.88 -20.61 -14.35
CA ARG A 40 -3.54 -20.25 -13.86
C ARG A 40 -2.59 -19.87 -14.98
N THR A 41 -2.75 -20.39 -16.19
CA THR A 41 -1.90 -20.07 -17.33
C THR A 41 -2.13 -18.63 -17.74
N LEU A 42 -3.40 -18.24 -17.96
CA LEU A 42 -3.76 -16.85 -18.26
C LEU A 42 -3.31 -15.89 -17.15
N TYR A 43 -3.51 -16.27 -15.89
CA TYR A 43 -3.05 -15.44 -14.78
C TYR A 43 -1.51 -15.29 -14.75
N SER A 44 -0.77 -16.32 -15.13
CA SER A 44 0.69 -16.30 -15.15
C SER A 44 1.28 -15.37 -16.22
N GLU A 45 0.53 -15.04 -17.27
CA GLU A 45 0.99 -14.13 -18.33
C GLU A 45 1.29 -12.72 -17.79
N TYR A 46 0.51 -12.25 -16.81
CA TYR A 46 0.72 -10.98 -16.11
C TYR A 46 2.03 -10.91 -15.31
N PHE A 47 2.73 -12.04 -15.20
CA PHE A 47 3.95 -12.22 -14.44
C PHE A 47 5.17 -12.52 -15.32
N HIS A 48 5.02 -12.54 -16.65
CA HIS A 48 6.12 -12.83 -17.59
C HIS A 48 7.28 -11.83 -17.53
N TRP A 49 7.04 -10.61 -17.08
CA TRP A 49 8.08 -9.61 -16.84
C TRP A 49 9.02 -9.99 -15.68
N LYS A 50 8.66 -10.92 -14.81
CA LYS A 50 9.55 -11.35 -13.72
C LYS A 50 10.78 -12.05 -14.32
N GLY A 51 11.94 -11.48 -14.06
CA GLY A 51 13.22 -11.96 -14.59
C GLY A 51 13.69 -11.24 -15.87
N THR A 52 12.89 -10.32 -16.43
CA THR A 52 13.32 -9.51 -17.59
C THR A 52 14.03 -8.22 -17.19
N GLY A 53 14.04 -7.87 -15.90
CA GLY A 53 14.69 -6.68 -15.36
C GLY A 53 16.01 -7.01 -14.66
N GLU A 54 16.94 -6.07 -14.70
CA GLU A 54 18.20 -6.16 -13.94
C GLU A 54 18.06 -5.45 -12.60
N PHE A 55 18.67 -6.03 -11.56
CA PHE A 55 18.78 -5.35 -10.28
C PHE A 55 19.86 -4.27 -10.40
N VAL A 56 19.44 -3.02 -10.59
CA VAL A 56 20.37 -1.89 -10.52
C VAL A 56 20.72 -1.68 -9.06
N SER A 57 21.93 -2.11 -8.66
CA SER A 57 22.46 -1.81 -7.34
C SER A 57 22.71 -0.31 -7.23
N THR A 58 21.74 0.41 -6.69
CA THR A 58 21.88 1.84 -6.38
C THR A 58 22.66 2.07 -5.09
N TYR A 59 23.26 1.01 -4.52
CA TYR A 59 23.84 0.98 -3.18
C TYR A 59 22.86 1.51 -2.13
N PHE A 60 21.57 1.17 -2.29
CA PHE A 60 20.48 1.65 -1.44
C PHE A 60 20.80 1.47 0.05
N TRP A 61 21.27 0.28 0.45
CA TRP A 61 21.63 0.00 1.84
C TRP A 61 22.80 0.84 2.36
N CYS A 62 23.82 1.08 1.53
CA CYS A 62 24.93 1.94 1.90
C CYS A 62 24.47 3.40 2.06
N ARG A 63 23.60 3.89 1.16
CA ARG A 63 23.02 5.25 1.26
C ARG A 63 22.16 5.41 2.50
N LEU A 64 21.30 4.42 2.80
CA LEU A 64 20.48 4.41 4.01
C LEU A 64 21.35 4.39 5.27
N CYS A 65 22.38 3.55 5.30
CA CYS A 65 23.36 3.48 6.39
C CYS A 65 24.05 4.84 6.60
N ALA A 66 24.53 5.47 5.52
CA ALA A 66 25.15 6.80 5.59
C ALA A 66 24.17 7.87 6.14
N MET A 67 22.91 7.85 5.71
CA MET A 67 21.88 8.77 6.23
C MET A 67 21.56 8.54 7.70
N LEU A 68 21.54 7.29 8.16
CA LEU A 68 21.29 6.95 9.56
C LEU A 68 22.44 7.40 10.48
N HIS A 69 23.68 7.31 9.99
CA HIS A 69 24.88 7.72 10.72
C HIS A 69 25.26 9.19 10.52
N ALA A 70 24.58 9.92 9.63
CA ALA A 70 24.79 11.34 9.45
C ALA A 70 24.40 12.10 10.73
N PRO A 71 25.07 13.24 11.03
CA PRO A 71 24.68 14.07 12.15
C PRO A 71 23.22 14.49 12.01
N PRO A 72 22.44 14.49 13.10
CA PRO A 72 21.03 14.80 13.03
C PRO A 72 20.84 16.22 12.45
N PRO A 73 19.82 16.44 11.60
CA PRO A 73 19.54 17.76 11.10
C PRO A 73 19.32 18.72 12.27
N SER A 74 19.84 19.94 12.13
CA SER A 74 19.75 20.98 13.15
C SER A 74 18.30 21.40 13.48
N ARG A 75 17.34 20.97 12.66
CA ARG A 75 15.90 21.19 12.84
C ARG A 75 15.17 19.89 12.54
N GLY A 76 14.58 19.30 13.59
CA GLY A 76 13.88 18.02 13.51
C GLY A 76 14.01 17.30 14.84
N GLY A 77 13.07 17.56 15.75
CA GLY A 77 13.07 16.93 17.06
C GLY A 77 13.01 15.42 16.94
N ARG A 78 13.99 14.73 17.53
CA ARG A 78 13.86 13.30 17.82
C ARG A 78 12.60 13.13 18.66
N THR A 79 11.57 12.47 18.12
CA THR A 79 10.42 12.11 18.94
C THR A 79 10.83 11.02 19.91
N ARG A 80 10.42 11.15 21.18
CA ARG A 80 10.59 10.10 22.19
C ARG A 80 9.47 9.07 22.14
N ASP A 81 8.36 9.41 21.50
CA ASP A 81 7.18 8.57 21.38
C ASP A 81 6.64 8.68 19.94
N VAL A 82 6.76 7.58 19.21
CA VAL A 82 6.28 7.48 17.82
C VAL A 82 4.76 7.51 17.77
N SER A 83 4.09 6.93 18.77
CA SER A 83 2.63 6.89 18.85
C SER A 83 2.09 8.31 19.01
N GLN A 84 2.69 9.10 19.90
CA GLN A 84 2.33 10.50 20.08
C GLN A 84 2.56 11.30 18.78
N TRP A 85 3.74 11.21 18.19
CA TRP A 85 4.06 11.92 16.93
C TRP A 85 3.08 11.60 15.79
N TRP A 86 2.66 10.34 15.69
CA TRP A 86 1.74 9.90 14.63
C TRP A 86 0.26 10.25 14.89
N THR A 87 -0.13 10.40 16.17
CA THR A 87 -1.53 10.59 16.57
C THR A 87 -1.88 12.01 16.99
N GLU A 88 -0.88 12.86 17.22
CA GLU A 88 -1.09 14.28 17.54
C GLU A 88 -1.76 14.99 16.36
N GLY A 89 -2.97 15.52 16.59
CA GLY A 89 -3.78 16.16 15.55
C GLY A 89 -4.53 15.21 14.61
N ALA A 90 -4.33 13.89 14.73
CA ALA A 90 -5.10 12.92 13.96
C ALA A 90 -6.51 12.75 14.58
N CYS A 91 -7.55 12.67 13.74
CA CYS A 91 -8.89 12.29 14.17
C CYS A 91 -8.93 10.79 14.52
N THR A 92 -8.31 10.39 15.64
CA THR A 92 -8.49 9.04 16.19
C THR A 92 -9.86 8.97 16.86
N ALA A 93 -10.63 7.93 16.58
CA ALA A 93 -11.93 7.70 17.23
C ALA A 93 -11.81 7.90 18.75
N ALA A 94 -12.74 8.68 19.33
CA ALA A 94 -12.72 9.02 20.74
C ALA A 94 -12.50 7.76 21.60
N LYS A 95 -11.56 7.83 22.55
CA LYS A 95 -11.38 6.78 23.56
C LYS A 95 -12.76 6.48 24.15
N LYS A 96 -13.28 5.28 23.87
CA LYS A 96 -14.55 4.81 24.44
C LYS A 96 -14.39 4.94 25.96
N PRO A 97 -15.23 5.72 26.66
CA PRO A 97 -15.13 5.79 28.11
C PRO A 97 -15.24 4.35 28.66
N PRO A 98 -14.55 4.04 29.77
CA PRO A 98 -14.72 2.74 30.42
C PRO A 98 -16.21 2.52 30.60
N ALA A 99 -16.70 1.38 30.13
CA ALA A 99 -18.12 1.05 30.10
C ALA A 99 -18.73 1.40 31.46
N LEU A 100 -19.62 2.39 31.48
CA LEU A 100 -20.49 2.65 32.61
C LEU A 100 -21.17 1.32 32.91
N GLN A 101 -20.83 0.73 34.06
CA GLN A 101 -21.57 -0.37 34.64
C GLN A 101 -22.97 0.16 34.93
N LEU A 102 -23.86 -0.05 33.97
CA LEU A 102 -25.28 0.23 34.14
C LEU A 102 -26.03 -1.06 33.82
N PHE A 103 -26.69 -1.54 34.88
CA PHE A 103 -27.74 -2.56 34.94
C PHE A 103 -27.31 -4.02 35.09
N THR A 104 -26.86 -4.37 36.31
CA THR A 104 -27.40 -5.58 36.95
C THR A 104 -28.75 -5.25 37.58
N ARG A 105 -29.85 -5.67 36.95
CA ARG A 105 -31.09 -6.08 37.62
C ARG A 105 -31.95 -6.94 36.67
N ALA A 106 -32.68 -7.88 37.28
CA ALA A 106 -33.43 -9.02 36.72
C ALA A 106 -32.53 -10.26 36.53
N ASN A 107 -32.64 -11.33 37.31
CA ASN A 107 -33.74 -11.84 38.15
C ASN A 107 -33.15 -12.45 39.44
#